data_AF-A0A969QQG7-F1
#
_entry.id   AF-A0A969QQG7-F1
#
_cell.length_a   1.000
_cell.length_b   1.000
_cell.length_c   1.000
_cell.angle_alpha   90.00
_cell.angle_beta   90.00
_cell.angle_gamma   90.00
#
_symmetry.space_group_name_H-M   'P 1'
#
loop_
_entity.id
_entity.type
_entity.pdbx_description
1 polymer ?
#
loop_
_entity_poly.entity_id
_entity_poly.type
_entity_poly.pdbx_seq_one_letter_code
_entity_poly.pdbx_strand_id
1 'polypeptide(L)' 'MVQTSAKPLTLDEFLALPDTKPASEYLNGKVIQKPMP' A
#
# COMPACT_ATOMS: atom_id res chain seq x y z
N MET A 1 -15.82 16.71 6.28
CA MET A 1 -14.79 15.86 5.63
C MET A 1 -15.38 14.47 5.51
N VAL A 2 -15.61 13.99 4.29
CA VAL A 2 -16.15 12.64 4.07
C VAL A 2 -15.09 11.62 4.50
N GLN A 3 -15.35 10.90 5.59
CA GLN A 3 -14.57 9.74 5.97
C GLN A 3 -14.94 8.62 5.00
N THR A 4 -14.17 8.50 3.91
CA THR A 4 -14.19 7.28 3.12
C THR A 4 -13.72 6.17 4.04
N SER A 5 -14.64 5.28 4.43
CA SER A 5 -14.28 3.99 4.98
C SER A 5 -13.51 3.29 3.87
N ALA A 6 -12.20 3.51 3.84
CA ALA A 6 -11.32 2.94 2.84
C ALA A 6 -11.41 1.43 3.02
N LYS A 7 -12.00 0.77 2.03
CA LYS A 7 -11.89 -0.69 1.94
C LYS A 7 -10.41 -1.02 2.02
N PRO A 8 -10.02 -2.04 2.79
CA PRO A 8 -8.62 -2.45 2.84
C PRO A 8 -8.17 -2.73 1.41
N LEU A 9 -7.02 -2.17 1.02
CA LEU A 9 -6.42 -2.41 -0.29
C LEU A 9 -6.23 -3.92 -0.41
N THR A 10 -6.64 -4.53 -1.52
CA THR A 10 -6.41 -5.96 -1.75
C THR A 10 -4.98 -6.23 -2.22
N LEU A 11 -4.55 -7.49 -2.14
CA LEU A 11 -3.23 -7.89 -2.63
C LEU A 11 -3.11 -7.66 -4.14
N ASP A 12 -4.15 -7.96 -4.92
CA ASP A 12 -4.16 -7.75 -6.37
C ASP A 12 -4.05 -6.27 -6.74
N GLU A 13 -4.78 -5.39 -6.02
CA GLU A 13 -4.66 -3.95 -6.19
C GLU A 13 -3.26 -3.46 -5.82
N PHE A 14 -2.64 -4.00 -4.77
CA PHE A 14 -1.26 -3.70 -4.43
C PHE A 14 -0.27 -4.13 -5.53
N LEU A 15 -0.44 -5.34 -6.10
CA LEU A 15 0.42 -5.85 -7.17
C LEU A 15 0.27 -5.07 -8.49
N ALA A 16 -0.85 -4.37 -8.68
CA ALA A 16 -1.07 -3.48 -9.83
C ALA A 16 -0.44 -2.08 -9.65
N LEU A 17 0.04 -1.73 -8.45
CA LEU A 17 0.71 -0.46 -8.22
C LEU A 17 2.08 -0.42 -8.89
N PRO A 18 2.57 0.78 -9.29
CA PRO A 18 3.93 0.92 -9.80
C PRO A 18 4.96 0.57 -8.72
N ASP A 19 6.08 -0.01 -9.16
CA ASP A 19 7.21 -0.28 -8.28
C ASP A 19 7.77 1.02 -7.67
N THR A 20 8.14 0.95 -6.40
CA THR A 20 8.70 2.07 -5.64
C THR A 20 10.14 1.77 -5.21
N LYS A 21 10.94 2.81 -4.98
CA LYS A 21 12.28 2.69 -4.40
C LYS A 21 12.43 3.66 -3.22
N PRO A 22 12.67 3.18 -2.00
CA PRO A 22 12.75 1.77 -1.58
C PRO A 22 11.40 1.06 -1.72
N ALA A 23 11.44 -0.27 -1.76
CA ALA A 23 10.26 -1.09 -2.01
C ALA A 23 9.15 -0.87 -0.97
N SER A 24 7.91 -0.97 -1.42
CA SER A 24 6.73 -1.00 -0.54
C SER A 24 6.41 -2.44 -0.12
N GLU A 25 5.94 -2.60 1.11
CA GLU A 25 5.47 -3.85 1.70
C GLU A 25 3.95 -3.76 1.94
N TYR A 26 3.23 -4.82 1.59
CA TYR A 26 1.80 -4.93 1.86
C TYR A 26 1.55 -5.79 3.10
N LEU A 27 0.97 -5.18 4.14
CA LEU A 27 0.76 -5.78 5.46
C LEU A 27 -0.65 -5.42 5.96
N ASN A 28 -1.49 -6.43 6.21
CA ASN A 28 -2.85 -6.26 6.76
C ASN A 28 -3.73 -5.21 6.03
N GLY A 29 -3.75 -5.22 4.70
CA GLY A 29 -4.56 -4.26 3.93
C GLY A 29 -3.95 -2.87 3.82
N LYS A 30 -2.69 -2.70 4.26
CA LYS A 30 -1.94 -1.43 4.22
C LYS A 30 -0.67 -1.60 3.41
N VAL A 31 -0.24 -0.51 2.78
CA VAL A 31 1.03 -0.43 2.06
C VAL A 31 1.98 0.46 2.86
N ILE A 32 3.17 -0.05 3.17
CA ILE A 32 4.19 0.63 3.97
C ILE A 32 5.48 0.65 3.16
N GLN A 33 6.04 1.83 2.90
CA GLN A 33 7.31 1.94 2.21
C GLN A 33 8.48 1.66 3.17
N LYS A 34 9.44 0.83 2.76
CA LYS A 34 10.64 0.56 3.57
C LYS A 34 11.42 1.87 3.79
N PRO A 35 12.15 2.01 4.91
CA PRO A 35 13.05 3.14 5.09
C PRO A 35 14.17 3.10 4.03
N MET A 36 14.58 4.27 3.54
CA MET A 36 15.84 4.36 2.80
C MET A 36 17.00 4.16 3.79
N PRO A 37 18.03 3.38 3.41
CA PRO A 37 19.30 3.37 4.13
C PRO A 37 20.00 4.73 4.04
#